data_AF-A0A7X7FZI8-F1
#
_entry.id   AF-A0A7X7FZI8-F1
#
_cell.length_a   1.000
_cell.length_b   1.000
_cell.length_c   1.000
_cell.angle_alpha   90.00
_cell.angle_beta   90.00
_cell.angle_gamma   90.00
#
_symmetry.space_group_name_H-M   'P 1'
#
loop_
_entity.id
_entity.type
_entity.pdbx_description
1 polymer ?
#
loop_
_entity_poly.entity_id
_entity_poly.type
_entity_poly.pdbx_seq_one_letter_code
_entity_poly.pdbx_strand_id
1 'polypeptide(L)'
;MGLMKHLKQNWQLYFFMLVPIIYYIIFRYVPMAGNIIAFRRYRAGSSIFGDEWSGFKYFKQFINDQSFWRAFRNTLSLNVVYLLFRFPMTLIFALLLNEIKNLQWKKFVQTVSYLPHFISVVIVTGMIRELVSASGPLNRLIAYFGGETTYFIALPQWFMTIFVVSGIWQSLGWGTILYLAAMSNISPNLYEAAEIDGANHFQRVWHITIPSILPTITTLLILDVGGLVGSSMAFEKVYLLYNPMIYETADIISTYVFRMGLDSGNYSYATAVGLFEGL
;
A
#
# COMPACT_ATOMS: atom_id res chain seq x y z
N MET A 1 -8.91 -16.50 41.67
CA MET A 1 -8.49 -17.75 41.01
C MET A 1 -6.99 -17.63 40.74
N GLY A 2 -6.15 -18.49 41.32
CA GLY A 2 -4.69 -18.32 41.23
C GLY A 2 -4.18 -18.47 39.79
N LEU A 3 -3.17 -17.67 39.41
CA LEU A 3 -2.53 -17.66 38.09
C LEU A 3 -2.20 -19.08 37.59
N MET A 4 -1.69 -19.92 38.48
CA MET A 4 -1.29 -21.30 38.20
C MET A 4 -2.47 -22.23 37.89
N LYS A 5 -3.64 -21.99 38.51
CA LYS A 5 -4.88 -22.71 38.21
C LYS A 5 -5.45 -22.29 36.86
N HIS A 6 -5.34 -21.00 36.51
CA HIS A 6 -5.76 -20.47 35.21
C HIS A 6 -4.87 -20.99 34.06
N LEU A 7 -3.55 -20.96 34.23
CA LEU A 7 -2.58 -21.51 33.27
C LEU A 7 -2.80 -23.00 33.02
N LYS A 8 -3.02 -23.79 34.08
CA LYS A 8 -3.27 -25.23 33.96
C LYS A 8 -4.60 -25.54 33.26
N GLN A 9 -5.62 -24.70 33.43
CA GLN A 9 -6.91 -24.88 32.77
C GLN A 9 -6.89 -24.47 31.29
N ASN A 10 -6.12 -23.44 30.93
CA ASN A 10 -6.07 -22.89 29.58
C ASN A 10 -4.81 -23.30 28.79
N TRP A 11 -4.09 -24.34 29.22
CA TRP A 11 -2.79 -24.72 28.66
C TRP A 11 -2.86 -25.00 27.15
N GLN A 12 -3.99 -25.54 26.63
CA GLN A 12 -4.16 -25.76 25.19
C GLN A 12 -4.15 -24.44 24.40
N LEU A 13 -4.75 -23.38 24.94
CA LEU A 13 -4.76 -22.06 24.29
C LEU A 13 -3.35 -21.48 24.22
N TYR A 14 -2.56 -21.59 25.30
CA TYR A 14 -1.17 -21.17 25.31
C TYR A 14 -0.30 -21.99 24.34
N PHE A 15 -0.56 -23.29 24.23
CA PHE A 15 0.14 -24.15 23.27
C PHE A 15 -0.16 -23.76 21.82
N PHE A 16 -1.42 -23.43 21.49
CA PHE A 16 -1.77 -22.91 20.16
C PHE A 16 -1.11 -21.57 19.85
N MET A 17 -0.89 -20.72 20.85
CA MET A 17 -0.17 -19.44 20.68
C MET A 17 1.34 -19.60 20.50
N LEU A 18 1.91 -20.75 20.84
CA LEU A 18 3.35 -20.97 20.82
C LEU A 18 3.92 -20.85 19.39
N VAL A 19 3.24 -21.44 18.40
CA VAL A 19 3.66 -21.38 16.98
C VAL A 19 3.71 -19.95 16.43
N PRO A 20 2.65 -19.12 16.51
CA PRO A 20 2.72 -17.75 16.03
C PRO A 20 3.72 -16.91 16.83
N ILE A 21 3.84 -17.11 18.15
CA ILE A 21 4.83 -16.39 18.96
C ILE A 21 6.26 -16.69 18.51
N ILE A 22 6.60 -17.97 18.31
CA ILE A 22 7.92 -18.35 17.81
C ILE A 22 8.20 -17.72 16.45
N TYR A 23 7.20 -17.75 15.55
CA TYR A 23 7.33 -17.11 14.25
C TYR A 23 7.66 -15.60 14.37
N TYR A 24 6.94 -14.86 15.21
CA TYR A 24 7.23 -13.44 15.44
C TYR A 24 8.62 -13.22 16.04
N ILE A 25 9.03 -14.04 17.02
CA ILE A 25 10.35 -13.93 17.63
C ILE A 25 11.43 -14.12 16.57
N ILE A 26 11.39 -15.21 15.82
CA ILE A 26 12.45 -15.60 14.86
C ILE A 26 12.46 -14.68 13.63
N PHE A 27 11.30 -14.34 13.06
CA PHE A 27 11.25 -13.66 11.76
C PHE A 27 10.95 -12.17 11.85
N ARG A 28 10.55 -11.64 13.01
CA ARG A 28 10.32 -10.19 13.20
C ARG A 28 11.28 -9.58 14.22
N TYR A 29 11.36 -10.13 15.43
CA TYR A 29 12.18 -9.53 16.50
C TYR A 29 13.68 -9.81 16.37
N VAL A 30 14.09 -11.02 15.98
CA VAL A 30 15.52 -11.33 15.78
C VAL A 30 16.15 -10.46 14.68
N PRO A 31 15.54 -10.26 13.49
CA PRO A 31 16.07 -9.32 12.49
C PRO A 31 16.19 -7.88 12.98
N MET A 32 15.32 -7.42 13.90
CA MET A 32 15.43 -6.09 14.49
C MET A 32 16.72 -5.89 15.29
N ALA A 33 17.30 -6.95 15.86
CA ALA A 33 18.63 -6.86 16.49
C ALA A 33 19.73 -6.54 15.47
N GLY A 34 19.55 -6.95 14.20
CA GLY A 34 20.42 -6.61 13.09
C GLY A 34 20.45 -5.11 12.75
N ASN A 35 19.42 -4.34 13.14
CA ASN A 35 19.39 -2.90 12.94
C ASN A 35 20.55 -2.16 13.65
N ILE A 36 21.28 -2.83 14.55
CA ILE A 36 22.49 -2.29 15.15
C ILE A 36 23.54 -1.86 14.11
N ILE A 37 23.53 -2.44 12.91
CA ILE A 37 24.44 -2.04 11.83
C ILE A 37 24.13 -0.63 11.28
N ALA A 38 22.99 -0.02 11.63
CA ALA A 38 22.77 1.42 11.40
C ALA A 38 23.75 2.31 12.18
N PHE A 39 24.30 1.78 13.29
CA PHE A 39 25.24 2.48 14.17
C PHE A 39 26.66 1.95 14.07
N ARG A 40 26.87 0.86 13.31
CA ARG A 40 28.16 0.17 13.19
C ARG A 40 28.55 -0.02 11.74
N ARG A 41 29.85 0.06 11.44
CA ARG A 41 30.36 -0.23 10.11
C ARG A 41 30.25 -1.72 9.83
N TYR A 42 29.45 -2.10 8.86
CA TYR A 42 29.31 -3.48 8.39
C TYR A 42 29.91 -3.63 6.99
N ARG A 43 30.61 -4.75 6.77
CA ARG A 43 31.07 -5.17 5.44
C ARG A 43 30.55 -6.59 5.17
N ALA A 44 30.24 -6.91 3.91
CA ALA A 44 29.85 -8.27 3.56
C ALA A 44 30.95 -9.26 3.96
N GLY A 45 30.57 -10.36 4.63
CA GLY A 45 31.50 -11.37 5.16
C GLY A 45 32.11 -11.06 6.54
N SER A 46 31.76 -9.91 7.14
CA SER A 46 32.16 -9.55 8.51
C SER A 46 31.15 -10.05 9.57
N SER A 47 31.34 -9.64 10.83
CA SER A 47 30.40 -9.96 11.91
C SER A 47 28.98 -9.47 11.59
N ILE A 48 27.96 -10.27 11.89
CA ILE A 48 26.55 -9.95 11.66
C ILE A 48 26.13 -8.65 12.38
N PHE A 49 26.81 -8.31 13.48
CA PHE A 49 26.55 -7.09 14.24
C PHE A 49 27.44 -5.91 13.83
N GLY A 50 28.24 -6.03 12.76
CA GLY A 50 29.21 -5.04 12.32
C GLY A 50 30.52 -5.07 13.12
N ASP A 51 31.51 -4.34 12.59
CA ASP A 51 32.89 -4.35 13.08
C ASP A 51 33.12 -3.20 14.06
N GLU A 52 32.92 -1.97 13.60
CA GLU A 52 33.33 -0.76 14.32
C GLU A 52 32.12 0.12 14.68
N TRP A 53 32.09 0.66 15.90
CA TRP A 53 31.05 1.61 16.29
C TRP A 53 31.24 2.94 15.56
N SER A 54 30.25 3.31 14.75
CA SER A 54 30.24 4.53 13.92
C SER A 54 29.26 5.60 14.42
N GLY A 55 28.50 5.30 15.48
CA GLY A 55 27.49 6.20 16.04
C GLY A 55 26.48 6.65 15.00
N PHE A 56 26.14 7.95 14.99
CA PHE A 56 25.17 8.54 14.05
C PHE A 56 25.76 8.94 12.70
N LYS A 57 26.92 8.40 12.30
CA LYS A 57 27.59 8.75 11.03
C LYS A 57 26.65 8.62 9.83
N TYR A 58 25.99 7.48 9.69
CA TYR A 58 25.11 7.19 8.54
C TYR A 58 23.84 8.06 8.56
N PHE A 59 23.31 8.36 9.76
CA PHE A 59 22.20 9.30 9.92
C PHE A 59 22.56 10.71 9.43
N LYS A 60 23.73 11.22 9.84
CA LYS A 60 24.23 12.50 9.34
C LYS A 60 24.48 12.48 7.83
N GLN A 61 24.91 11.35 7.26
CA GLN A 61 25.11 11.23 5.83
C GLN A 61 23.80 11.36 5.05
N PHE A 62 22.77 10.58 5.38
CA PHE A 62 21.53 10.61 4.59
C PHE A 62 20.74 11.91 4.79
N ILE A 63 20.78 12.49 6.00
CA ILE A 63 20.10 13.78 6.27
C ILE A 63 20.70 14.90 5.40
N ASN A 64 21.99 14.83 5.05
CA ASN A 64 22.65 15.78 4.17
C ASN A 64 22.63 15.36 2.69
N ASP A 65 22.04 14.22 2.34
CA ASP A 65 21.92 13.76 0.95
C ASP A 65 20.62 14.29 0.33
N GLN A 66 20.77 15.07 -0.75
CA GLN A 66 19.63 15.59 -1.51
C GLN A 66 18.79 14.47 -2.14
N SER A 67 19.42 13.34 -2.49
CA SER A 67 18.74 12.18 -3.08
C SER A 67 17.78 11.54 -2.09
N PHE A 68 18.16 11.48 -0.81
CA PHE A 68 17.29 11.00 0.26
C PHE A 68 16.05 11.89 0.41
N TRP A 69 16.21 13.21 0.50
CA TRP A 69 15.06 14.12 0.63
C TRP A 69 14.15 14.12 -0.58
N ARG A 70 14.71 13.87 -1.78
CA ARG A 70 13.92 13.64 -2.99
C ARG A 70 13.09 12.37 -2.88
N ALA A 71 13.71 11.26 -2.50
CA ALA A 71 13.04 9.98 -2.29
C ALA A 71 11.96 10.07 -1.19
N PHE A 72 12.24 10.80 -0.11
CA PHE A 72 11.30 11.07 0.98
C PHE A 72 10.08 11.86 0.49
N ARG A 73 10.30 12.96 -0.24
CA ARG A 73 9.22 13.77 -0.81
C ARG A 73 8.38 12.96 -1.81
N ASN A 74 9.01 12.18 -2.66
CA ASN A 74 8.32 11.33 -3.64
C ASN A 74 7.49 10.25 -2.96
N THR A 75 8.01 9.62 -1.90
CA THR A 75 7.29 8.63 -1.10
C THR A 75 6.01 9.21 -0.53
N LEU A 76 6.13 10.36 0.16
CA LEU A 76 4.97 11.02 0.76
C LEU A 76 4.00 11.53 -0.31
N SER A 77 4.48 12.19 -1.37
CA SER A 77 3.60 12.75 -2.40
C SER A 77 2.83 11.65 -3.13
N LEU A 78 3.51 10.58 -3.52
CA LEU A 78 2.92 9.45 -4.22
C LEU A 78 1.91 8.71 -3.35
N ASN A 79 2.24 8.43 -2.09
CA ASN A 79 1.32 7.73 -1.18
C ASN A 79 0.13 8.60 -0.76
N VAL A 80 0.33 9.90 -0.48
CA VAL A 80 -0.77 10.82 -0.14
C VAL A 80 -1.73 10.98 -1.31
N VAL A 81 -1.22 11.18 -2.52
CA VAL A 81 -2.08 11.31 -3.70
C VAL A 81 -2.80 10.00 -3.97
N TYR A 82 -2.08 8.88 -3.90
CA TYR A 82 -2.69 7.57 -4.07
C TYR A 82 -3.83 7.35 -3.07
N LEU A 83 -3.62 7.65 -1.79
CA LEU A 83 -4.64 7.57 -0.76
C LEU A 83 -5.83 8.50 -1.05
N LEU A 84 -5.56 9.76 -1.38
CA LEU A 84 -6.57 10.79 -1.65
C LEU A 84 -7.54 10.39 -2.76
N PHE A 85 -7.08 9.66 -3.77
CA PHE A 85 -7.95 9.16 -4.84
C PHE A 85 -8.51 7.76 -4.55
N ARG A 86 -7.68 6.83 -4.09
CA ARG A 86 -8.08 5.42 -3.86
C ARG A 86 -9.14 5.30 -2.80
N PHE A 87 -9.01 6.01 -1.67
CA PHE A 87 -9.94 5.86 -0.55
C PHE A 87 -11.36 6.31 -0.91
N PRO A 88 -11.59 7.55 -1.43
CA PRO A 88 -12.92 7.97 -1.83
C PRO A 88 -13.49 7.12 -2.97
N MET A 89 -12.68 6.78 -3.98
CA MET A 89 -13.15 5.95 -5.09
C MET A 89 -13.60 4.56 -4.62
N THR A 90 -12.85 3.93 -3.73
CA THR A 90 -13.23 2.63 -3.16
C THR A 90 -14.53 2.73 -2.35
N LEU A 91 -14.67 3.75 -1.51
CA LEU A 91 -15.88 3.96 -0.72
C LEU A 91 -17.10 4.22 -1.61
N ILE A 92 -16.98 5.11 -2.60
CA ILE A 92 -18.04 5.41 -3.57
C ILE A 92 -18.41 4.13 -4.33
N PHE A 93 -17.42 3.38 -4.81
CA PHE A 93 -17.66 2.14 -5.54
C PHE A 93 -18.35 1.08 -4.67
N ALA A 94 -17.99 0.97 -3.39
CA ALA A 94 -18.67 0.08 -2.45
C ALA A 94 -20.15 0.48 -2.24
N LEU A 95 -20.43 1.78 -2.06
CA LEU A 95 -21.79 2.29 -1.93
C LEU A 95 -22.62 2.01 -3.21
N LEU A 96 -22.05 2.23 -4.39
CA LEU A 96 -22.70 1.91 -5.67
C LEU A 96 -22.97 0.41 -5.81
N LEU A 97 -22.01 -0.45 -5.45
CA LEU A 97 -22.20 -1.90 -5.44
C LEU A 97 -23.28 -2.35 -4.46
N ASN A 98 -23.44 -1.64 -3.34
CA ASN A 98 -24.47 -1.95 -2.36
C ASN A 98 -25.88 -1.73 -2.93
N GLU A 99 -26.08 -0.67 -3.72
CA GLU A 99 -27.36 -0.31 -4.33
C GLU A 99 -27.80 -1.23 -5.49
N ILE A 100 -26.93 -2.11 -5.99
CA ILE A 100 -27.29 -3.05 -7.07
C ILE A 100 -28.28 -4.10 -6.54
N LYS A 101 -29.55 -3.94 -6.91
CA LYS A 101 -30.64 -4.87 -6.54
C LYS A 101 -30.54 -6.23 -7.25
N ASN A 102 -30.11 -6.24 -8.53
CA ASN A 102 -30.00 -7.48 -9.28
C ASN A 102 -28.74 -8.25 -8.86
N LEU A 103 -28.95 -9.36 -8.17
CA LEU A 103 -27.87 -10.17 -7.61
C LEU A 103 -26.89 -10.71 -8.66
N GLN A 104 -27.36 -11.05 -9.86
CA GLN A 104 -26.49 -11.56 -10.94
C GLN A 104 -25.56 -10.46 -11.42
N TRP A 105 -26.09 -9.25 -11.65
CA TRP A 105 -25.28 -8.09 -12.01
C TRP A 105 -24.32 -7.68 -10.91
N LYS A 106 -24.76 -7.69 -9.64
CA LYS A 106 -23.88 -7.40 -8.50
C LYS A 106 -22.68 -8.35 -8.45
N LYS A 107 -22.93 -9.66 -8.57
CA LYS A 107 -21.87 -10.69 -8.60
C LYS A 107 -20.93 -10.53 -9.79
N PHE A 108 -21.46 -10.21 -10.97
CA PHE A 108 -20.65 -9.96 -12.16
C PHE A 108 -19.71 -8.76 -11.96
N VAL A 109 -20.23 -7.60 -11.53
CA VAL A 109 -19.41 -6.39 -11.30
C VAL A 109 -18.38 -6.63 -10.21
N GLN A 110 -18.74 -7.31 -9.12
CA GLN A 110 -17.77 -7.72 -8.08
C GLN A 110 -16.67 -8.60 -8.67
N THR A 111 -17.02 -9.64 -9.42
CA THR A 111 -16.03 -10.57 -9.97
C THR A 111 -15.04 -9.87 -10.90
N VAL A 112 -15.55 -9.05 -11.83
CA VAL A 112 -14.72 -8.29 -12.77
C VAL A 112 -13.85 -7.24 -12.06
N SER A 113 -14.40 -6.54 -11.06
CA SER A 113 -13.65 -5.52 -10.32
C SER A 113 -12.64 -6.10 -9.32
N TYR A 114 -12.83 -7.34 -8.85
CA TYR A 114 -11.94 -7.99 -7.89
C TYR A 114 -10.78 -8.69 -8.60
N LEU A 115 -10.98 -9.14 -9.84
CA LEU A 115 -9.99 -9.88 -10.63
C LEU A 115 -8.61 -9.19 -10.74
N PRO A 116 -8.51 -7.86 -10.99
CA PRO A 116 -7.24 -7.17 -11.10
C PRO A 116 -6.32 -7.30 -9.88
N HIS A 117 -6.90 -7.47 -8.68
CA HIS A 117 -6.14 -7.60 -7.44
C HIS A 117 -5.26 -8.86 -7.42
N PHE A 118 -5.71 -9.92 -8.09
CA PHE A 118 -5.02 -11.21 -8.13
C PHE A 118 -3.92 -11.28 -9.20
N ILE A 119 -3.79 -10.26 -10.04
CA ILE A 119 -2.75 -10.21 -11.06
C ILE A 119 -1.45 -9.78 -10.39
N SER A 120 -0.40 -10.61 -10.54
CA SER A 120 0.94 -10.30 -10.03
C SER A 120 1.42 -8.92 -10.47
N VAL A 121 2.06 -8.19 -9.54
CA VAL A 121 2.62 -6.85 -9.79
C VAL A 121 3.57 -6.89 -10.99
N VAL A 122 4.36 -7.95 -11.16
CA VAL A 122 5.26 -8.12 -12.31
C VAL A 122 4.49 -8.12 -13.63
N ILE A 123 3.40 -8.89 -13.72
CA ILE A 123 2.56 -8.94 -14.92
C ILE A 123 1.92 -7.57 -15.16
N VAL A 124 1.39 -6.94 -14.12
CA VAL A 124 0.76 -5.62 -14.25
C VAL A 124 1.76 -4.56 -14.71
N THR A 125 2.98 -4.55 -14.20
CA THR A 125 4.01 -3.61 -14.67
C THR A 125 4.40 -3.86 -16.13
N GLY A 126 4.43 -5.13 -16.57
CA GLY A 126 4.57 -5.48 -18.00
C GLY A 126 3.41 -4.96 -18.86
N MET A 127 2.17 -5.14 -18.41
CA MET A 127 0.99 -4.61 -19.08
C MET A 127 1.00 -3.08 -19.16
N ILE A 128 1.40 -2.40 -18.09
CA ILE A 128 1.54 -0.94 -18.04
C ILE A 128 2.60 -0.51 -19.06
N ARG A 129 3.79 -1.12 -19.03
CA ARG A 129 4.90 -0.81 -19.97
C ARG A 129 4.44 -0.92 -21.42
N GLU A 130 3.70 -1.98 -21.76
CA GLU A 130 3.13 -2.16 -23.10
C GLU A 130 2.07 -1.11 -23.43
N LEU A 131 1.13 -0.88 -22.51
CA LEU A 131 0.02 0.07 -22.66
C LEU A 131 0.52 1.49 -22.98
N VAL A 132 1.54 1.94 -22.25
CA VAL A 132 2.09 3.31 -22.34
C VAL A 132 3.33 3.42 -23.23
N SER A 133 3.71 2.35 -23.93
CA SER A 133 4.81 2.37 -24.89
C SER A 133 4.50 3.25 -26.09
N ALA A 134 5.52 3.70 -26.83
CA ALA A 134 5.35 4.55 -28.02
C ALA A 134 4.46 3.88 -29.09
N SER A 135 4.56 2.56 -29.24
CA SER A 135 3.73 1.74 -30.15
C SER A 135 2.48 1.13 -29.49
N GLY A 136 2.24 1.47 -28.22
CA GLY A 136 1.23 0.86 -27.38
C GLY A 136 -0.19 1.29 -27.72
N PRO A 137 -1.21 0.56 -27.24
CA PRO A 137 -2.61 0.86 -27.46
C PRO A 137 -3.01 2.30 -27.12
N LEU A 138 -2.45 2.88 -26.05
CA LEU A 138 -2.77 4.25 -25.63
C LEU A 138 -2.34 5.27 -26.70
N ASN A 139 -1.11 5.14 -27.22
CA ASN A 139 -0.63 6.03 -28.27
C ASN A 139 -1.37 5.83 -29.60
N ARG A 140 -1.80 4.61 -29.93
CA ARG A 140 -2.64 4.36 -31.11
C ARG A 140 -4.00 5.06 -30.99
N LEU A 141 -4.59 5.05 -29.79
CA LEU A 141 -5.84 5.77 -29.52
C LEU A 141 -5.64 7.29 -29.65
N ILE A 142 -4.55 7.83 -29.10
CA ILE A 142 -4.22 9.26 -29.21
C ILE A 142 -4.03 9.67 -30.67
N ALA A 143 -3.26 8.89 -31.44
CA ALA A 143 -3.02 9.13 -32.86
C ALA A 143 -4.31 9.05 -33.69
N TYR A 144 -5.24 8.15 -33.34
CA TYR A 144 -6.56 8.06 -33.99
C TYR A 144 -7.37 9.35 -33.85
N PHE A 145 -7.26 10.05 -32.71
CA PHE A 145 -7.89 11.35 -32.50
C PHE A 145 -7.03 12.55 -32.96
N GLY A 146 -5.95 12.31 -33.71
CA GLY A 146 -5.08 13.34 -34.28
C GLY A 146 -4.00 13.89 -33.34
N GLY A 147 -3.75 13.24 -32.20
CA GLY A 147 -2.67 13.60 -31.28
C GLY A 147 -1.32 12.99 -31.66
N GLU A 148 -0.25 13.50 -31.05
CA GLU A 148 1.12 13.00 -31.24
C GLU A 148 1.45 11.85 -30.29
N THR A 149 2.34 10.94 -30.74
CA THR A 149 2.80 9.82 -29.91
C THR A 149 3.71 10.32 -28.80
N THR A 150 3.42 9.88 -27.57
CA THR A 150 4.16 10.30 -26.36
C THR A 150 4.80 9.09 -25.70
N TYR A 151 6.10 9.15 -25.40
CA TYR A 151 6.77 8.09 -24.65
C TYR A 151 6.60 8.27 -23.14
N PHE A 152 5.39 8.02 -22.65
CA PHE A 152 4.94 8.31 -21.28
C PHE A 152 5.88 7.79 -20.18
N ILE A 153 6.44 6.59 -20.33
CA ILE A 153 7.26 5.95 -19.29
C ILE A 153 8.63 6.64 -19.08
N ALA A 154 9.10 7.41 -20.05
CA ALA A 154 10.32 8.19 -19.93
C ALA A 154 10.08 9.62 -19.41
N LEU A 155 8.82 10.03 -19.25
CA LEU A 155 8.45 11.37 -18.86
C LEU A 155 8.14 11.42 -17.35
N PRO A 156 8.94 12.16 -16.55
CA PRO A 156 8.79 12.23 -15.10
C PRO A 156 7.38 12.64 -14.64
N GLN A 157 6.73 13.53 -15.38
CA GLN A 157 5.39 14.04 -15.07
C GLN A 157 4.28 12.99 -15.14
N TRP A 158 4.48 11.89 -15.89
CA TRP A 158 3.47 10.86 -16.08
C TRP A 158 3.57 9.71 -15.07
N PHE A 159 4.71 9.57 -14.40
CA PHE A 159 4.95 8.45 -13.47
C PHE A 159 3.87 8.36 -12.38
N MET A 160 3.57 9.49 -11.74
CA MET A 160 2.58 9.58 -10.67
C MET A 160 1.18 9.18 -11.15
N THR A 161 0.76 9.68 -12.33
CA THR A 161 -0.52 9.32 -12.93
C THR A 161 -0.59 7.82 -13.24
N ILE A 162 0.45 7.26 -13.86
CA ILE A 162 0.54 5.83 -14.18
C ILE A 162 0.47 4.99 -12.91
N PHE A 163 1.21 5.38 -11.87
CA PHE A 163 1.23 4.68 -10.58
C PHE A 163 -0.16 4.69 -9.91
N VAL A 164 -0.76 5.87 -9.77
CA VAL A 164 -2.03 6.05 -9.06
C VAL A 164 -3.18 5.37 -9.81
N VAL A 165 -3.32 5.59 -11.12
CA VAL A 165 -4.40 5.00 -11.91
C VAL A 165 -4.31 3.48 -11.93
N SER A 166 -3.11 2.92 -12.15
CA SER A 166 -2.94 1.47 -12.12
C SER A 166 -3.16 0.86 -10.74
N GLY A 167 -2.77 1.58 -9.67
CA GLY A 167 -3.02 1.15 -8.29
C GLY A 167 -4.51 1.14 -7.95
N ILE A 168 -5.25 2.16 -8.38
CA ILE A 168 -6.71 2.20 -8.22
C ILE A 168 -7.34 1.05 -8.99
N TRP A 169 -6.98 0.86 -10.26
CA TRP A 169 -7.50 -0.26 -11.05
C TRP A 169 -7.26 -1.64 -10.40
N GLN A 170 -6.07 -1.88 -9.82
CA GLN A 170 -5.78 -3.14 -9.13
C GLN A 170 -6.52 -3.31 -7.79
N SER A 171 -6.76 -2.21 -7.06
CA SER A 171 -7.22 -2.29 -5.67
C SER A 171 -8.68 -1.89 -5.44
N LEU A 172 -9.32 -1.23 -6.42
CA LEU A 172 -10.65 -0.65 -6.29
C LEU A 172 -11.69 -1.68 -5.84
N GLY A 173 -11.83 -2.78 -6.58
CA GLY A 173 -12.83 -3.80 -6.28
C GLY A 173 -12.53 -4.52 -4.97
N TRP A 174 -11.30 -5.00 -4.78
CA TRP A 174 -10.89 -5.69 -3.55
C TRP A 174 -11.12 -4.84 -2.29
N GLY A 175 -10.82 -3.53 -2.36
CA GLY A 175 -11.02 -2.61 -1.26
C GLY A 175 -12.49 -2.46 -0.82
N THR A 176 -13.45 -2.79 -1.69
CA THR A 176 -14.88 -2.71 -1.34
C THR A 176 -15.35 -3.81 -0.40
N ILE A 177 -14.63 -4.93 -0.28
CA ILE A 177 -15.09 -6.12 0.45
C ILE A 177 -15.39 -5.78 1.92
N LEU A 178 -14.51 -5.03 2.58
CA LEU A 178 -14.68 -4.67 3.98
C LEU A 178 -15.85 -3.68 4.19
N TYR A 179 -16.03 -2.75 3.27
CA TYR A 179 -17.19 -1.83 3.29
C TYR A 179 -18.51 -2.57 3.06
N LEU A 180 -18.55 -3.50 2.10
CA LEU A 180 -19.73 -4.32 1.82
C LEU A 180 -20.07 -5.25 2.98
N ALA A 181 -19.06 -5.84 3.63
CA ALA A 181 -19.25 -6.64 4.84
C ALA A 181 -19.83 -5.80 5.99
N ALA A 182 -19.32 -4.59 6.20
CA ALA A 182 -19.86 -3.68 7.20
C ALA A 182 -21.31 -3.26 6.90
N MET A 183 -21.62 -2.92 5.64
CA MET A 183 -22.98 -2.56 5.23
C MET A 183 -23.97 -3.73 5.36
N SER A 184 -23.51 -4.97 5.19
CA SER A 184 -24.36 -6.16 5.34
C SER A 184 -24.83 -6.40 6.78
N ASN A 185 -24.19 -5.77 7.77
CA ASN A 185 -24.59 -5.85 9.18
C ASN A 185 -25.64 -4.79 9.57
N ILE A 186 -26.00 -3.86 8.66
CA ILE A 186 -27.00 -2.83 8.96
C ILE A 186 -28.39 -3.48 8.95
N SER A 187 -29.16 -3.21 10.01
CA SER A 187 -30.53 -3.73 10.12
C SER A 187 -31.43 -3.23 8.96
N PRO A 188 -32.13 -4.13 8.25
CA PRO A 188 -33.09 -3.75 7.21
C PRO A 188 -34.18 -2.78 7.72
N ASN A 189 -34.58 -2.89 8.99
CA ASN A 189 -35.61 -2.07 9.62
C ASN A 189 -35.29 -0.57 9.54
N LEU A 190 -34.00 -0.18 9.56
CA LEU A 190 -33.60 1.22 9.42
C LEU A 190 -33.92 1.76 8.02
N TYR A 191 -33.71 0.94 6.99
CA TYR A 191 -34.00 1.31 5.61
C TYR A 191 -35.50 1.33 5.32
N GLU A 192 -36.25 0.39 5.89
CA GLU A 192 -37.72 0.31 5.75
C GLU A 192 -38.40 1.48 6.46
N ALA A 193 -38.00 1.81 7.69
CA ALA A 193 -38.53 2.96 8.41
C ALA A 193 -38.28 4.28 7.65
N ALA A 194 -37.07 4.45 7.12
CA ALA A 194 -36.73 5.63 6.32
C ALA A 194 -37.53 5.71 5.01
N GLU A 195 -37.85 4.57 4.38
CA GLU A 195 -38.68 4.53 3.17
C GLU A 195 -40.14 4.91 3.48
N ILE A 196 -40.67 4.52 4.65
CA ILE A 196 -41.99 4.95 5.14
C ILE A 196 -42.01 6.46 5.39
N ASP A 197 -40.92 7.02 5.92
CA ASP A 197 -40.74 8.47 6.14
C ASP A 197 -40.46 9.26 4.84
N GLY A 198 -40.45 8.59 3.68
CA GLY A 198 -40.27 9.22 2.36
C GLY A 198 -38.82 9.56 2.02
N ALA A 199 -37.84 8.95 2.71
CA ALA A 199 -36.43 9.18 2.43
C ALA A 199 -36.01 8.58 1.08
N ASN A 200 -35.40 9.41 0.23
CA ASN A 200 -34.85 8.96 -1.04
C ASN A 200 -33.52 8.18 -0.85
N HIS A 201 -33.04 7.53 -1.91
CA HIS A 201 -31.82 6.72 -1.85
C HIS A 201 -30.59 7.49 -1.34
N PHE A 202 -30.39 8.72 -1.78
CA PHE A 202 -29.26 9.54 -1.35
C PHE A 202 -29.35 9.89 0.14
N GLN A 203 -30.55 10.19 0.63
CA GLN A 203 -30.81 10.46 2.05
C GLN A 203 -30.52 9.21 2.90
N ARG A 204 -30.90 8.02 2.45
CA ARG A 204 -30.59 6.76 3.15
C ARG A 204 -29.08 6.50 3.20
N VAL A 205 -28.37 6.71 2.10
CA VAL A 205 -26.89 6.57 2.08
C VAL A 205 -26.24 7.55 3.06
N TRP A 206 -26.65 8.81 3.04
CA TRP A 206 -26.02 9.87 3.85
C TRP A 206 -26.36 9.78 5.34
N HIS A 207 -27.59 9.45 5.70
CA HIS A 207 -28.08 9.50 7.08
C HIS A 207 -28.10 8.13 7.78
N ILE A 208 -28.03 7.03 7.02
CA ILE A 208 -28.09 5.66 7.58
C ILE A 208 -26.82 4.92 7.24
N THR A 209 -26.52 4.73 5.96
CA THR A 209 -25.43 3.84 5.52
C THR A 209 -24.07 4.35 5.98
N ILE A 210 -23.69 5.59 5.61
CA ILE A 210 -22.38 6.17 5.95
C ILE A 210 -22.18 6.26 7.47
N PRO A 211 -23.13 6.79 8.27
CA PRO A 211 -22.99 6.81 9.73
C PRO A 211 -22.85 5.42 10.34
N SER A 212 -23.57 4.42 9.83
CA SER A 212 -23.50 3.05 10.34
C SER A 212 -22.16 2.37 10.10
N ILE A 213 -21.50 2.65 8.97
CA ILE A 213 -20.18 2.06 8.64
C ILE A 213 -19.00 2.99 8.98
N LEU A 214 -19.26 4.15 9.60
CA LEU A 214 -18.22 5.11 9.98
C LEU A 214 -17.09 4.50 10.83
N PRO A 215 -17.33 3.57 11.77
CA PRO A 215 -16.25 2.88 12.48
C PRO A 215 -15.33 2.10 11.54
N THR A 216 -15.89 1.43 10.53
CA THR A 216 -15.13 0.71 9.50
C THR A 216 -14.34 1.68 8.61
N ILE A 217 -14.98 2.75 8.13
CA ILE A 217 -14.32 3.80 7.34
C ILE A 217 -13.12 4.37 8.09
N THR A 218 -13.31 4.71 9.37
CA THR A 218 -12.27 5.29 10.21
C THR A 218 -11.13 4.32 10.46
N THR A 219 -11.44 3.05 10.74
CA THR A 219 -10.43 2.01 10.95
C THR A 219 -9.57 1.80 9.71
N LEU A 220 -10.20 1.69 8.54
CA LEU A 220 -9.48 1.50 7.28
C LEU A 220 -8.63 2.72 6.91
N LEU A 221 -9.16 3.93 7.13
CA LEU A 221 -8.40 5.16 6.90
C LEU A 221 -7.18 5.25 7.81
N ILE A 222 -7.29 4.90 9.10
CA ILE A 222 -6.15 4.89 10.02
C ILE A 222 -5.08 3.88 9.56
N LEU A 223 -5.50 2.68 9.13
CA LEU A 223 -4.58 1.66 8.61
C LEU A 223 -3.88 2.11 7.33
N ASP A 224 -4.61 2.74 6.40
CA ASP A 224 -4.03 3.28 5.16
C ASP A 224 -3.06 4.45 5.46
N VAL A 225 -3.39 5.32 6.41
CA VAL A 225 -2.52 6.44 6.85
C VAL A 225 -1.23 5.93 7.49
N GLY A 226 -1.31 4.88 8.31
CA GLY A 226 -0.13 4.25 8.91
C GLY A 226 0.85 3.67 7.87
N GLY A 227 0.37 3.37 6.66
CA GLY A 227 1.17 2.90 5.54
C GLY A 227 1.78 4.00 4.65
N LEU A 228 1.52 5.29 4.91
CA LEU A 228 1.98 6.37 4.01
C LEU A 228 3.49 6.55 3.97
N VAL A 229 4.17 6.27 5.08
CA VAL A 229 5.64 6.35 5.18
C VAL A 229 6.28 5.03 4.73
N GLY A 230 5.63 3.91 5.04
CA GLY A 230 6.08 2.56 4.69
C GLY A 230 5.89 2.27 3.20
N SER A 231 6.98 2.30 2.45
CA SER A 231 6.95 2.17 0.99
C SER A 231 6.77 0.73 0.50
N SER A 232 6.58 -0.26 1.38
CA SER A 232 6.57 -1.68 1.01
C SER A 232 5.52 -2.05 -0.04
N MET A 233 4.35 -1.40 -0.01
CA MET A 233 3.29 -1.62 -1.02
C MET A 233 3.60 -0.98 -2.38
N ALA A 234 4.34 0.13 -2.38
CA ALA A 234 4.73 0.84 -3.59
C ALA A 234 6.02 0.27 -4.21
N PHE A 235 6.89 -0.30 -3.38
CA PHE A 235 8.25 -0.74 -3.73
C PHE A 235 8.30 -1.56 -5.01
N GLU A 236 7.57 -2.68 -5.07
CA GLU A 236 7.65 -3.59 -6.22
C GLU A 236 7.24 -2.89 -7.52
N LYS A 237 6.13 -2.15 -7.49
CA LYS A 237 5.63 -1.44 -8.68
C LYS A 237 6.58 -0.33 -9.11
N VAL A 238 7.09 0.47 -8.17
CA VAL A 238 8.04 1.54 -8.48
C VAL A 238 9.34 0.95 -9.01
N TYR A 239 9.91 -0.05 -8.33
CA TYR A 239 11.14 -0.71 -8.76
C TYR A 239 11.03 -1.33 -10.16
N LEU A 240 9.85 -1.85 -10.52
CA LEU A 240 9.62 -2.43 -11.85
C LEU A 240 9.26 -1.41 -12.93
N LEU A 241 8.87 -0.18 -12.59
CA LEU A 241 8.50 0.86 -13.56
C LEU A 241 9.53 1.97 -13.70
N TYR A 242 10.28 2.27 -12.65
CA TYR A 242 11.25 3.34 -12.64
C TYR A 242 12.45 3.06 -13.55
N ASN A 243 13.12 4.12 -13.97
CA ASN A 243 14.34 4.07 -14.74
C ASN A 243 15.14 5.36 -14.49
N PRO A 244 16.42 5.43 -14.87
CA PRO A 244 17.27 6.59 -14.57
C PRO A 244 16.71 7.94 -15.05
N MET A 245 15.91 7.97 -16.13
CA MET A 245 15.32 9.21 -16.66
C MET A 245 14.24 9.80 -15.75
N ILE A 246 13.58 8.97 -14.94
CA ILE A 246 12.46 9.37 -14.08
C ILE A 246 12.77 9.26 -12.59
N TYR A 247 14.03 9.02 -12.21
CA TYR A 247 14.43 8.96 -10.79
C TYR A 247 14.05 10.20 -10.01
N GLU A 248 13.97 11.36 -10.67
CA GLU A 248 13.57 12.58 -10.00
C GLU A 248 12.15 12.53 -9.41
N THR A 249 11.21 11.83 -10.04
CA THR A 249 9.82 11.72 -9.57
C THR A 249 9.45 10.31 -9.10
N ALA A 250 10.17 9.29 -9.56
CA ALA A 250 9.83 7.89 -9.32
C ALA A 250 10.55 7.27 -8.14
N ASP A 251 11.76 7.73 -7.79
CA ASP A 251 12.53 7.10 -6.72
C ASP A 251 11.88 7.40 -5.35
N ILE A 252 11.64 6.36 -4.57
CA ILE A 252 11.03 6.39 -3.22
C ILE A 252 12.02 5.83 -2.18
N ILE A 253 11.72 5.97 -0.88
CA ILE A 253 12.65 5.56 0.19
C ILE A 253 13.01 4.08 0.06
N SER A 254 12.05 3.19 -0.18
CA SER A 254 12.36 1.76 -0.32
C SER A 254 13.25 1.43 -1.52
N THR A 255 13.07 2.10 -2.67
CA THR A 255 13.94 1.87 -3.84
C THR A 255 15.33 2.45 -3.62
N TYR A 256 15.40 3.58 -2.92
CA TYR A 256 16.65 4.17 -2.48
C TYR A 256 17.41 3.27 -1.50
N VAL A 257 16.75 2.74 -0.47
CA VAL A 257 17.31 1.79 0.51
C VAL A 257 17.78 0.52 -0.19
N PHE A 258 16.97 -0.03 -1.11
CA PHE A 258 17.33 -1.21 -1.90
C PHE A 258 18.60 -0.96 -2.72
N ARG A 259 18.66 0.15 -3.47
CA ARG A 259 19.79 0.49 -4.33
C ARG A 259 21.07 0.76 -3.53
N MET A 260 20.96 1.46 -2.39
CA MET A 260 22.12 1.74 -1.55
C MET A 260 22.60 0.50 -0.78
N GLY A 261 21.67 -0.34 -0.32
CA GLY A 261 21.99 -1.51 0.50
C GLY A 261 22.45 -2.70 -0.32
N LEU A 262 21.67 -3.10 -1.32
CA LEU A 262 21.89 -4.32 -2.09
C LEU A 262 22.71 -4.06 -3.35
N ASP A 263 22.39 -3.04 -4.15
CA ASP A 263 23.14 -2.80 -5.40
C ASP A 263 24.53 -2.20 -5.12
N SER A 264 24.61 -1.27 -4.16
CA SER A 264 25.87 -0.57 -3.83
C SER A 264 26.64 -1.19 -2.65
N GLY A 265 26.07 -2.20 -1.98
CA GLY A 265 26.68 -2.88 -0.83
C GLY A 265 26.84 -2.02 0.43
N ASN A 266 26.16 -0.88 0.53
CA ASN A 266 26.25 0.04 1.66
C ASN A 266 25.19 -0.27 2.72
N TYR A 267 25.29 -1.46 3.32
CA TYR A 267 24.30 -2.01 4.24
C TYR A 267 24.05 -1.14 5.49
N SER A 268 25.10 -0.62 6.13
CA SER A 268 24.96 0.23 7.32
C SER A 268 24.19 1.51 7.01
N TYR A 269 24.46 2.12 5.85
CA TYR A 269 23.75 3.30 5.40
C TYR A 269 22.29 3.01 5.09
N ALA A 270 22.03 1.96 4.31
CA ALA A 270 20.67 1.54 3.97
C ALA A 270 19.84 1.17 5.21
N THR A 271 20.46 0.52 6.20
CA THR A 271 19.80 0.19 7.48
C THR A 271 19.47 1.44 8.28
N ALA A 272 20.35 2.45 8.29
CA ALA A 272 20.06 3.72 8.97
C ALA A 272 18.88 4.47 8.33
N VAL A 273 18.80 4.48 6.99
CA VAL A 273 17.68 5.06 6.26
C VAL A 273 16.39 4.27 6.49
N GLY A 274 16.45 2.93 6.45
CA GLY A 274 15.29 2.07 6.72
C GLY A 274 14.79 2.20 8.17
N LEU A 275 15.68 2.41 9.14
CA LEU A 275 15.28 2.69 10.52
C LEU A 275 14.56 4.03 10.64
N PHE A 276 15.00 5.05 9.89
CA PHE A 276 14.30 6.34 9.82
C PHE A 276 12.91 6.21 9.18
N GLU A 277 12.74 5.38 8.15
CA GLU A 277 11.41 5.10 7.55
C GLU A 277 10.43 4.47 8.55
N GLY A 278 10.94 3.70 9.52
CA GLY A 278 10.14 3.05 10.56
C GLY A 278 9.80 3.93 11.77
N LEU A 279 10.32 5.16 11.85
CA LEU A 279 10.05 6.14 12.92
C LEU A 279 8.91 7.09 12.52
#